data_AF-A0A7C4EHS3-F1
#
_entry.id   AF-A0A7C4EHS3-F1
#
_cell.length_a   1.000
_cell.length_b   1.000
_cell.length_c   1.000
_cell.angle_alpha   90.00
_cell.angle_beta   90.00
_cell.angle_gamma   90.00
#
_symmetry.space_group_name_H-M   'P 1'
#
loop_
_entity.id
_entity.type
_entity.pdbx_description
1 polymer ?
#
loop_
_entity_poly.entity_id
_entity_poly.type
_entity_poly.pdbx_seq_one_letter_code
_entity_poly.pdbx_strand_id
1 'polypeptide(L)'
;MQALAADYLEHFSVDFTDGVAVRLAGSAPEDLVELDRLIGDVFGPGNLVCVYEALCVAADSDLPHCADVDEKVCPLDIYFVVIDFLGARAFPANGGD
;
A
#
# COMPACT_ATOMS: atom_id res chain seq x y z
N MET A 1 9.13 8.37 -1.30
CA MET A 1 8.02 7.52 -0.82
C MET A 1 6.68 8.05 -1.32
N GLN A 2 6.30 9.29 -0.99
CA GLN A 2 5.02 9.91 -1.44
C GLN A 2 4.76 9.76 -2.94
N ALA A 3 5.71 10.11 -3.80
CA ALA A 3 5.56 10.00 -5.25
C ALA A 3 5.31 8.54 -5.72
N LEU A 4 5.98 7.56 -5.11
CA LEU A 4 5.78 6.15 -5.43
C LEU A 4 4.40 5.65 -4.97
N ALA A 5 3.98 6.07 -3.77
CA ALA A 5 2.65 5.75 -3.27
C ALA A 5 1.55 6.34 -4.17
N ALA A 6 1.72 7.60 -4.62
CA ALA A 6 0.82 8.24 -5.56
C ALA A 6 0.75 7.52 -6.92
N ASP A 7 1.90 7.10 -7.45
CA ASP A 7 1.97 6.32 -8.69
C ASP A 7 1.25 4.96 -8.55
N TYR A 8 1.46 4.28 -7.43
CA TYR A 8 0.78 3.02 -7.13
C TYR A 8 -0.74 3.16 -7.01
N LEU A 9 -1.23 4.27 -6.45
CA LEU A 9 -2.66 4.54 -6.33
C LEU A 9 -3.36 4.63 -7.69
N GLU A 10 -2.67 5.03 -8.76
CA GLU A 10 -3.25 5.08 -10.12
C GLU A 10 -3.67 3.70 -10.65
N HIS A 11 -3.15 2.62 -10.04
CA HIS A 11 -3.49 1.24 -10.39
C HIS A 11 -4.66 0.67 -9.58
N PHE A 12 -5.25 1.44 -8.67
CA PHE A 12 -6.41 1.01 -7.90
C PHE A 12 -7.71 1.58 -8.47
N SER A 13 -8.78 0.81 -8.30
CA SER A 13 -10.15 1.26 -8.53
C SER A 13 -10.97 0.97 -7.29
N VAL A 14 -11.72 1.97 -6.83
CA VAL A 14 -12.62 1.85 -5.68
C VAL A 14 -14.07 1.93 -6.16
N ASP A 15 -14.83 0.88 -5.87
CA ASP A 15 -16.28 0.85 -6.07
C ASP A 15 -16.97 1.03 -4.72
N PHE A 16 -18.05 1.81 -4.69
CA PHE A 16 -18.87 2.09 -3.51
C PHE A 16 -20.31 1.60 -3.66
N THR A 17 -20.60 0.88 -4.75
CA THR A 17 -21.97 0.59 -5.17
C THR A 17 -22.66 -0.46 -4.28
N ASP A 18 -21.88 -1.38 -3.69
CA ASP A 18 -22.35 -2.43 -2.77
C ASP A 18 -21.43 -2.55 -1.53
N GLY A 19 -21.00 -1.39 -1.01
CA GLY A 19 -19.91 -1.29 -0.02
C GLY A 19 -18.57 -0.93 -0.66
N VAL A 20 -17.52 -0.78 0.15
CA VAL A 20 -16.17 -0.46 -0.35
C VAL A 20 -15.53 -1.72 -0.91
N ALA A 21 -15.34 -1.73 -2.24
CA ALA A 21 -14.59 -2.76 -2.93
C ALA A 21 -13.38 -2.13 -3.63
N VAL A 22 -12.19 -2.51 -3.18
CA VAL A 22 -10.92 -2.08 -3.77
C VAL A 22 -10.42 -3.16 -4.72
N ARG A 23 -10.04 -2.75 -5.93
CA ARG A 23 -9.52 -3.64 -6.97
C ARG A 23 -8.20 -3.12 -7.51
N LEU A 24 -7.27 -4.03 -7.74
CA LEU A 24 -6.01 -3.76 -8.42
C LEU A 24 -6.17 -3.98 -9.93
N ALA A 25 -5.68 -3.06 -10.74
CA ALA A 25 -5.70 -3.17 -12.19
C ALA A 25 -4.83 -4.36 -12.65
N GLY A 26 -5.26 -5.07 -13.69
CA GLY A 26 -4.48 -6.17 -14.27
C GLY A 26 -3.15 -5.74 -14.90
N SER A 27 -2.97 -4.42 -15.12
CA SER A 27 -1.74 -3.80 -15.59
C SER A 27 -0.90 -3.18 -14.46
N ALA A 28 -1.20 -3.50 -13.19
CA ALA A 28 -0.42 -3.03 -12.06
C ALA A 28 1.05 -3.50 -12.17
N PRO A 29 2.01 -2.69 -11.71
CA PRO A 29 3.42 -3.07 -11.72
C PRO A 29 3.66 -4.29 -10.83
N GLU A 30 4.72 -5.06 -11.15
CA GLU A 30 5.05 -6.30 -10.46
C GLU A 30 5.22 -6.09 -8.94
N ASP A 31 5.81 -4.96 -8.54
CA ASP A 31 5.97 -4.59 -7.13
C ASP A 31 4.63 -4.49 -6.38
N LEU A 32 3.58 -3.96 -7.02
CA LEU A 32 2.24 -3.88 -6.43
C LEU A 32 1.59 -5.26 -6.30
N VAL A 33 1.83 -6.12 -7.29
CA VAL A 33 1.35 -7.52 -7.25
C VAL A 33 2.10 -8.31 -6.17
N GLU A 34 3.40 -8.05 -5.98
CA GLU A 34 4.19 -8.62 -4.89
C GLU A 34 3.67 -8.16 -3.53
N LEU A 35 3.36 -6.87 -3.37
CA LEU A 35 2.79 -6.32 -2.14
C LEU A 35 1.44 -6.96 -1.80
N ASP A 36 0.52 -7.08 -2.77
CA ASP A 36 -0.77 -7.75 -2.56
C ASP A 36 -0.60 -9.21 -2.12
N ARG A 37 0.32 -9.95 -2.75
CA ARG A 37 0.66 -11.32 -2.35
C ARG A 37 1.24 -11.39 -0.96
N LEU A 38 2.21 -10.53 -0.63
CA LEU A 38 2.84 -10.48 0.69
C LEU A 38 1.80 -10.26 1.78
N ILE A 39 0.91 -9.28 1.60
CA ILE A 39 -0.18 -9.04 2.56
C ILE A 39 -1.15 -10.23 2.61
N GLY A 40 -1.46 -10.82 1.46
CA GLY A 40 -2.30 -12.02 1.34
C GLY A 40 -1.75 -13.23 2.10
N ASP A 41 -0.44 -13.47 2.02
CA ASP A 41 0.24 -14.59 2.67
C ASP A 41 0.35 -14.39 4.20
N VAL A 42 0.57 -13.16 4.66
CA VAL A 42 0.78 -12.86 6.08
C VAL A 42 -0.54 -12.66 6.84
N PHE A 43 -1.50 -11.95 6.25
CA PHE A 43 -2.73 -11.51 6.92
C PHE A 43 -4.01 -12.12 6.33
N GLY A 44 -3.88 -12.97 5.31
CA GLY A 44 -4.99 -13.57 4.59
C GLY A 44 -5.47 -12.74 3.39
N PRO A 45 -6.31 -13.31 2.53
CA PRO A 45 -6.82 -12.63 1.34
C PRO A 45 -7.81 -11.51 1.70
N GLY A 46 -8.00 -10.56 0.78
CA GLY A 46 -9.03 -9.52 0.90
C GLY A 46 -8.58 -8.24 1.62
N ASN A 47 -7.28 -8.08 1.85
CA ASN A 47 -6.70 -6.92 2.54
C ASN A 47 -6.29 -5.77 1.60
N LEU A 48 -6.73 -5.78 0.33
CA LEU A 48 -6.44 -4.72 -0.65
C LEU A 48 -6.91 -3.33 -0.19
N VAL A 49 -8.00 -3.26 0.59
CA VAL A 49 -8.47 -2.01 1.19
C VAL A 49 -7.47 -1.42 2.17
N CYS A 50 -6.77 -2.27 2.93
CA CYS A 50 -5.71 -1.85 3.86
C CYS A 50 -4.49 -1.31 3.09
N VAL A 51 -4.11 -2.00 2.01
CA VAL A 51 -3.02 -1.56 1.11
C VAL A 51 -3.35 -0.20 0.52
N TYR A 52 -4.54 -0.03 -0.04
CA TYR A 52 -4.99 1.23 -0.61
C TYR A 52 -4.97 2.36 0.43
N GLU A 53 -5.50 2.14 1.63
CA GLU A 53 -5.49 3.14 2.70
C GLU A 53 -4.08 3.54 3.11
N ALA A 54 -3.18 2.56 3.27
CA ALA A 54 -1.78 2.83 3.59
C ALA A 54 -1.07 3.64 2.50
N LEU A 55 -1.37 3.37 1.22
CA LEU A 55 -0.85 4.16 0.09
C LEU A 55 -1.40 5.60 0.09
N CYS A 56 -2.69 5.80 0.39
CA CYS A 56 -3.28 7.14 0.56
C CYS A 56 -2.54 7.95 1.62
N VAL A 57 -2.33 7.37 2.80
CA VAL A 57 -1.62 8.02 3.89
C VAL A 57 -0.15 8.30 3.51
N ALA A 58 0.52 7.34 2.87
CA ALA A 58 1.91 7.50 2.43
C ALA A 58 2.08 8.56 1.34
N ALA A 59 1.05 8.77 0.50
CA ALA A 59 1.05 9.80 -0.54
C ALA A 59 0.83 11.22 0.03
N ASP A 60 0.02 11.34 1.09
CA ASP A 60 -0.33 12.63 1.71
C ASP A 60 0.63 13.06 2.83
N SER A 61 1.33 12.11 3.46
CA SER A 61 2.21 12.38 4.62
C SER A 61 3.69 12.49 4.28
N ASP A 62 4.36 13.50 4.82
CA ASP A 62 5.82 13.64 4.76
C ASP A 62 6.55 12.59 5.62
N LEU A 63 5.91 12.12 6.70
CA LEU A 63 6.45 11.11 7.62
C LEU A 63 5.42 10.00 7.83
N PRO A 64 5.30 9.04 6.89
CA PRO A 64 4.27 7.99 6.93
C PRO A 64 4.36 7.12 8.19
N HIS A 65 5.55 6.88 8.72
CA HIS A 65 5.75 6.13 9.98
C HIS A 65 5.17 6.83 11.22
N CYS A 66 4.88 8.12 11.13
CA CYS A 66 4.31 8.92 12.22
C CYS A 66 2.91 9.45 11.87
N ALA A 67 2.33 9.01 10.75
CA ALA A 67 1.03 9.47 10.30
C ALA A 67 -0.09 8.88 11.18
N ASP A 68 -1.18 9.63 11.31
CA ASP A 68 -2.41 9.15 11.93
C ASP A 68 -3.14 8.26 10.92
N VAL A 69 -3.46 7.02 11.31
CA VAL A 69 -4.07 6.01 10.45
C VAL A 69 -5.38 5.55 11.09
N ASP A 70 -6.43 5.39 10.30
CA ASP A 70 -7.67 4.79 10.79
C ASP A 70 -7.51 3.27 10.95
N GLU A 71 -7.18 2.83 12.16
CA GLU A 71 -6.99 1.41 12.51
C GLU A 71 -8.24 0.54 12.29
N LYS A 72 -9.42 1.16 12.11
CA LYS A 72 -10.65 0.42 11.75
C LYS A 72 -10.68 0.01 10.28
N VAL A 73 -9.93 0.73 9.44
CA VAL A 73 -9.81 0.47 8.00
C VAL A 73 -8.54 -0.32 7.72
N CYS A 74 -7.42 0.11 8.28
CA CYS A 74 -6.11 -0.51 8.08
C CYS A 74 -5.42 -0.73 9.43
N PRO A 75 -5.37 -1.98 9.94
CA PRO A 75 -4.62 -2.30 11.14
C PRO A 75 -3.15 -1.90 11.01
N LEU A 76 -2.56 -1.41 12.10
CA LEU A 76 -1.17 -0.93 12.10
C LEU A 76 -0.17 -1.99 11.62
N ASP A 77 -0.41 -3.27 11.92
CA ASP A 77 0.44 -4.37 11.46
C ASP A 77 0.52 -4.44 9.93
N ILE A 78 -0.60 -4.25 9.23
CA ILE A 78 -0.65 -4.23 7.76
C ILE A 78 -0.06 -2.91 7.25
N TYR A 79 -0.43 -1.80 7.88
CA TYR A 79 0.07 -0.47 7.53
C TYR A 79 1.60 -0.42 7.50
N PHE A 80 2.26 -0.84 8.58
CA PHE A 80 3.72 -0.77 8.66
C PHE A 80 4.40 -1.68 7.65
N VAL A 81 3.84 -2.85 7.32
CA VAL A 81 4.38 -3.69 6.23
C VAL A 81 4.34 -2.96 4.89
N VAL A 82 3.25 -2.25 4.58
CA VAL A 82 3.14 -1.44 3.35
C VAL A 82 4.14 -0.28 3.36
N ILE A 83 4.30 0.42 4.48
CA ILE A 83 5.24 1.53 4.60
C ILE A 83 6.70 1.06 4.48
N ASP A 84 7.08 -0.02 5.13
CA ASP A 84 8.42 -0.61 5.02
C ASP A 84 8.71 -1.06 3.59
N PHE A 85 7.73 -1.71 2.93
CA PHE A 85 7.84 -2.09 1.53
C PHE A 85 8.08 -0.87 0.62
N LEU A 86 7.26 0.17 0.76
CA LEU A 86 7.44 1.41 0.01
C LEU A 86 8.78 2.08 0.30
N GLY A 87 9.26 2.03 1.54
CA GLY A 87 10.59 2.50 1.93
C GLY A 87 11.71 1.79 1.18
N ALA A 88 11.67 0.46 1.17
CA ALA A 88 12.66 -0.36 0.46
C ALA A 88 12.64 -0.12 -1.06
N ARG A 89 11.47 0.13 -1.66
CA ARG A 89 11.33 0.41 -3.09
C ARG A 89 11.71 1.84 -3.47
N ALA A 90 11.35 2.83 -2.65
CA ALA A 90 11.68 4.23 -2.90
C ALA A 90 13.17 4.54 -2.66
N PHE A 91 13.79 3.80 -1.75
CA PHE A 91 15.20 3.93 -1.39
C PHE A 91 15.84 2.54 -1.40
N PRO A 92 16.03 1.93 -2.60
CA PRO A 92 16.75 0.68 -2.69
C PRO A 92 18.11 0.92 -2.06
N ALA A 93 18.48 0.11 -1.05
CA ALA A 93 19.80 0.19 -0.46
C ALA A 93 20.80 0.07 -1.61
N ASN A 94 21.49 1.18 -1.94
CA ASN A 94 22.54 1.16 -2.94
C ASN A 94 23.50 0.05 -2.52
N GLY A 95 23.51 -1.05 -3.26
CA GLY A 95 24.62 -1.97 -3.25
C GLY A 95 25.84 -1.11 -3.58
N GLY A 96 26.71 -0.93 -2.58
CA GLY A 96 27.98 -0.27 -2.79
C GLY A 96 28.71 -1.00 -3.91
N ASP A 97 29.20 -0.21 -4.87
CA ASP A 97 30.39 -0.53 -5.65
C ASP A 97 31.52 0.36 -5.13
#